data_AF-A0A523K928-F1
#
_entry.id   AF-A0A523K928-F1
#
_cell.length_a   1.000
_cell.length_b   1.000
_cell.length_c   1.000
_cell.angle_alpha   90.00
_cell.angle_beta   90.00
_cell.angle_gamma   90.00
#
_symmetry.space_group_name_H-M   'P 1'
#
loop_
_entity.id
_entity.type
_entity.pdbx_description
1 polymer ?
#
loop_
_entity_poly.entity_id
_entity_poly.type
_entity_poly.pdbx_seq_one_letter_code
_entity_poly.pdbx_strand_id
1 'polypeptide(L)'
;MADRDRAILSLTGLSVGDGFGEQFFSLPWAAVEGRRLPKAPWKWTDDTHMAFSIVEELLDRGEIDPDALARRFGDRYREQPWRGYGAGAMKLLSGYADGAEWRTEAPALFAGGSYGNGGAMRAAPIGAYFWGDPERAAAEAEKSAAVTHAHPEGKAGAMAVAAAAALAPMKPALRGKEYLESLLTYVPKGLTRAGIEEAMRIGPEEHARAASVLGTGAQIAAFDTVPFCLWVVAHHGFDYEQCMWTTVAGLGDRDTTCAIVGGIVALIAEIPEIWLDRCEPLPGFRPPNAPPDA
;
A
#
# COMPACT_ATOMS: atom_id res chain seq x y z
N MET A 1 -1.77 6.29 -20.78
CA MET A 1 -2.07 6.96 -19.50
C MET A 1 -0.86 7.82 -19.13
N ALA A 2 -1.05 9.05 -18.63
CA ALA A 2 0.07 9.87 -18.14
C ALA A 2 0.53 9.40 -16.75
N ASP A 3 1.72 9.80 -16.28
CA ASP A 3 2.24 9.45 -14.95
C ASP A 3 1.26 9.85 -13.85
N ARG A 4 0.71 11.06 -13.97
CA ARG A 4 -0.34 11.61 -13.10
C ARG A 4 -1.55 10.69 -12.99
N ASP A 5 -2.11 10.30 -14.12
CA ASP A 5 -3.36 9.52 -14.16
C ASP A 5 -3.15 8.14 -13.53
N ARG A 6 -1.98 7.53 -13.73
CA ARG A 6 -1.62 6.24 -13.10
C ARG A 6 -1.51 6.37 -11.59
N ALA A 7 -0.82 7.40 -11.09
CA ALA A 7 -0.68 7.63 -9.66
C ALA A 7 -2.05 7.85 -9.00
N ILE A 8 -2.94 8.62 -9.63
CA ILE A 8 -4.32 8.83 -9.15
C ILE A 8 -5.14 7.53 -9.21
N LEU A 9 -5.01 6.73 -10.28
CA LEU A 9 -5.69 5.43 -10.38
C LEU A 9 -5.24 4.47 -9.28
N SER A 10 -3.93 4.38 -9.04
CA SER A 10 -3.37 3.59 -7.93
C SER A 10 -3.85 4.09 -6.57
N LEU A 11 -3.85 5.41 -6.33
CA LEU A 11 -4.41 5.99 -5.10
C LEU A 11 -5.90 5.68 -4.94
N THR A 12 -6.67 5.71 -6.03
CA THR A 12 -8.10 5.37 -6.02
C THR A 12 -8.29 3.91 -5.62
N GLY A 13 -7.56 2.98 -6.24
CA GLY A 13 -7.57 1.57 -5.84
C GLY A 13 -7.15 1.36 -4.39
N LEU A 14 -6.06 1.98 -3.98
CA LEU A 14 -5.59 1.95 -2.60
C LEU A 14 -6.69 2.40 -1.63
N SER A 15 -7.38 3.51 -1.93
CA SER A 15 -8.45 4.04 -1.05
C SER A 15 -9.68 3.15 -0.95
N VAL A 16 -10.06 2.50 -2.05
CA VAL A 16 -11.15 1.52 -2.03
C VAL A 16 -10.74 0.29 -1.23
N GLY A 17 -9.50 -0.19 -1.40
CA GLY A 17 -8.96 -1.32 -0.66
C GLY A 17 -8.87 -1.06 0.84
N ASP A 18 -8.26 0.06 1.24
CA ASP A 18 -8.21 0.57 2.61
C ASP A 18 -9.61 0.60 3.23
N GLY A 19 -10.51 1.41 2.66
CA GLY A 19 -11.84 1.60 3.24
C GLY A 19 -12.65 0.32 3.30
N PHE A 20 -12.50 -0.57 2.32
CA PHE A 20 -13.11 -1.91 2.32
C PHE A 20 -12.55 -2.78 3.46
N GLY A 21 -11.22 -2.88 3.57
CA GLY A 21 -10.52 -3.70 4.57
C GLY A 21 -10.85 -3.28 6.00
N GLU A 22 -10.90 -1.97 6.25
CA GLU A 22 -11.23 -1.36 7.54
C GLU A 22 -12.59 -1.84 8.09
N GLN A 23 -13.58 -2.09 7.21
CA GLN A 23 -14.90 -2.55 7.65
C GLN A 23 -14.84 -3.90 8.38
N PHE A 24 -13.88 -4.75 8.03
CA PHE A 24 -13.80 -6.14 8.50
C PHE A 24 -13.05 -6.32 9.82
N PHE A 25 -12.61 -5.23 10.48
CA PHE A 25 -12.27 -5.28 11.90
C PHE A 25 -13.50 -5.39 12.80
N SER A 26 -14.65 -4.87 12.35
CA SER A 26 -15.90 -4.85 13.13
C SER A 26 -16.94 -5.90 12.69
N LEU A 27 -16.80 -6.43 11.47
CA LEU A 27 -17.74 -7.41 10.91
C LEU A 27 -17.37 -8.85 11.28
N PRO A 28 -18.37 -9.74 11.44
CA PRO A 28 -18.11 -11.14 11.74
C PRO A 28 -17.53 -11.88 10.54
N TRP A 29 -16.80 -12.98 10.79
CA TRP A 29 -16.25 -13.86 9.75
C TRP A 29 -17.26 -14.27 8.67
N ALA A 30 -18.52 -14.53 9.05
CA ALA A 30 -19.58 -14.89 8.12
C ALA A 30 -19.88 -13.81 7.05
N ALA A 31 -19.45 -12.55 7.24
CA ALA A 31 -19.50 -11.52 6.22
C ALA A 31 -18.42 -11.73 5.15
N VAL A 32 -17.22 -12.12 5.57
CA VAL A 32 -16.10 -12.47 4.68
C VAL A 32 -16.41 -13.74 3.90
N GLU A 33 -16.81 -14.81 4.59
CA GLU A 33 -17.15 -16.10 3.98
C GLU A 33 -18.29 -15.97 2.96
N GLY A 34 -19.32 -15.19 3.30
CA GLY A 34 -20.45 -14.93 2.41
C GLY A 34 -20.22 -13.82 1.38
N ARG A 35 -19.02 -13.23 1.31
CA ARG A 35 -18.69 -12.07 0.45
C ARG A 35 -19.74 -10.96 0.52
N ARG A 36 -20.22 -10.65 1.73
CA ARG A 36 -21.27 -9.65 1.95
C ARG A 36 -20.65 -8.27 2.02
N LEU A 37 -20.95 -7.43 1.02
CA LEU A 37 -20.48 -6.05 0.99
C LEU A 37 -20.90 -5.28 2.26
N PRO A 38 -19.94 -4.61 2.95
CA PRO A 38 -20.25 -3.75 4.08
C PRO A 38 -21.16 -2.58 3.70
N LYS A 39 -21.85 -2.01 4.69
CA LYS A 39 -22.65 -0.79 4.49
C LYS A 39 -21.73 0.39 4.18
N ALA A 40 -22.16 1.23 3.25
CA ALA A 40 -21.50 2.52 2.98
C ALA A 40 -21.77 3.54 4.11
N PRO A 41 -20.94 4.57 4.26
CA PRO A 41 -19.67 4.78 3.53
C PRO A 41 -18.51 3.97 4.12
N TRP A 42 -17.64 3.45 3.25
CA TRP A 42 -16.36 2.84 3.62
C TRP A 42 -15.32 3.94 3.77
N LYS A 43 -15.04 4.30 5.03
CA LYS A 43 -14.06 5.34 5.35
C LYS A 43 -12.65 4.79 5.24
N TRP A 44 -11.78 5.51 4.54
CA TRP A 44 -10.36 5.19 4.46
C TRP A 44 -9.59 5.74 5.68
N THR A 45 -8.44 5.13 5.98
CA THR A 45 -7.62 5.32 7.17
C THR A 45 -6.34 6.14 6.89
N ASP A 46 -5.31 6.00 7.73
CA ASP A 46 -4.02 6.60 7.52
C ASP A 46 -3.28 6.06 6.30
N ASP A 47 -3.60 4.86 5.82
CA ASP A 47 -3.09 4.28 4.58
C ASP A 47 -3.31 5.22 3.40
N THR A 48 -4.58 5.54 3.14
CA THR A 48 -4.97 6.48 2.09
C THR A 48 -4.51 7.89 2.42
N HIS A 49 -4.63 8.31 3.68
CA HIS A 49 -4.27 9.67 4.05
C HIS A 49 -2.79 9.94 3.77
N MET A 50 -1.89 9.02 4.14
CA MET A 50 -0.47 9.16 3.82
C MET A 50 -0.17 8.96 2.33
N ALA A 51 -0.86 8.04 1.65
CA ALA A 51 -0.73 7.86 0.19
C ALA A 51 -1.12 9.12 -0.60
N PHE A 52 -2.07 9.91 -0.09
CA PHE A 52 -2.42 11.20 -0.66
C PHE A 52 -1.23 12.16 -0.72
N SER A 53 -0.49 12.29 0.39
CA SER A 53 0.73 13.10 0.43
C SER A 53 1.80 12.63 -0.55
N ILE A 54 1.89 11.31 -0.80
CA ILE A 54 2.81 10.76 -1.80
C ILE A 54 2.44 11.23 -3.20
N VAL A 55 1.17 11.13 -3.57
CA VAL A 55 0.71 11.56 -4.89
C VAL A 55 0.93 13.05 -5.09
N GLU A 56 0.57 13.90 -4.12
CA GLU A 56 0.82 15.34 -4.23
C GLU A 56 2.31 15.65 -4.42
N GLU A 57 3.20 14.99 -3.67
CA GLU A 57 4.64 15.20 -3.79
C GLU A 57 5.18 14.83 -5.18
N LEU A 58 4.73 13.70 -5.71
CA LEU A 58 5.09 13.26 -7.06
C LEU A 58 4.54 14.20 -8.14
N LEU A 59 3.32 14.72 -7.98
CA LEU A 59 2.74 15.66 -8.93
C LEU A 59 3.42 17.04 -8.89
N ASP A 60 3.86 17.48 -7.72
CA ASP A 60 4.51 18.78 -7.55
C ASP A 60 5.98 18.76 -8.03
N ARG A 61 6.68 17.64 -7.85
CA ARG A 61 8.15 17.57 -8.06
C ARG A 61 8.63 16.56 -9.09
N GLY A 62 7.79 15.58 -9.44
CA GLY A 62 8.20 14.46 -10.28
C GLY A 62 9.12 13.44 -9.62
N GLU A 63 9.40 13.59 -8.32
CA GLU A 63 10.18 12.66 -7.48
C GLU A 63 9.85 12.85 -6.00
N ILE A 64 10.33 11.94 -5.16
CA ILE A 64 10.23 12.06 -3.71
C ILE A 64 11.39 12.92 -3.20
N ASP A 65 11.04 14.11 -2.70
CA ASP A 65 11.89 14.93 -1.83
C ASP A 65 11.58 14.57 -0.36
N PRO A 66 12.48 13.89 0.37
CA PRO A 66 12.20 13.47 1.74
C PRO A 66 11.93 14.63 2.71
N ASP A 67 12.54 15.79 2.49
CA ASP A 67 12.40 16.94 3.39
C ASP A 67 11.04 17.61 3.19
N ALA A 68 10.61 17.75 1.95
CA ALA A 68 9.27 18.22 1.64
C ALA A 68 8.20 17.22 2.07
N LEU A 69 8.43 15.92 1.84
CA LEU A 69 7.50 14.87 2.24
C LEU A 69 7.31 14.79 3.76
N ALA A 70 8.38 14.95 4.55
CA ALA A 70 8.29 14.99 6.02
C ALA A 70 7.35 16.10 6.50
N ARG A 71 7.51 17.32 5.96
CA ARG A 71 6.63 18.45 6.28
C ARG A 71 5.19 18.16 5.87
N ARG A 72 4.98 17.67 4.65
CA ARG A 72 3.66 17.32 4.13
C ARG A 72 2.96 16.27 4.98
N PHE A 73 3.68 15.24 5.46
CA PHE A 73 3.10 14.26 6.37
C PHE A 73 2.73 14.87 7.73
N GLY A 74 3.56 15.77 8.28
CA GLY A 74 3.26 16.47 9.53
C GLY A 74 2.01 17.36 9.42
N ASP A 75 1.94 18.17 8.37
CA ASP A 75 0.78 19.04 8.11
C ASP A 75 -0.49 18.22 7.88
N ARG A 76 -0.41 17.16 7.06
CA ARG A 76 -1.52 16.25 6.81
C ARG A 76 -2.00 15.56 8.07
N TYR A 77 -1.10 15.07 8.91
CA TYR A 77 -1.47 14.49 10.21
C TYR A 77 -2.21 15.48 11.10
N ARG A 78 -1.78 16.75 11.13
CA ARG A 78 -2.43 17.81 11.92
C ARG A 78 -3.86 18.10 11.45
N GLU A 79 -4.14 17.96 10.16
CA GLU A 79 -5.49 18.15 9.60
C GLU A 79 -6.48 17.10 10.13
N GLN A 80 -6.08 15.82 10.17
CA GLN A 80 -6.96 14.71 10.55
C GLN A 80 -6.20 13.63 11.36
N PRO A 81 -5.82 13.90 12.62
CA PRO A 81 -5.02 12.99 13.43
C PRO A 81 -5.76 11.71 13.84
N TRP A 82 -7.09 11.64 13.66
CA TRP A 82 -7.94 10.51 14.03
C TRP A 82 -8.05 9.42 12.96
N ARG A 83 -7.20 9.45 11.92
CA ARG A 83 -7.32 8.56 10.75
C ARG A 83 -6.85 7.12 10.95
N GLY A 84 -6.31 6.73 12.11
CA GLY A 84 -5.90 5.34 12.39
C GLY A 84 -4.42 5.15 12.70
N TYR A 85 -3.62 6.21 12.59
CA TYR A 85 -2.16 6.18 12.78
C TYR A 85 -1.70 5.37 14.00
N GLY A 86 -0.72 4.49 13.78
CA GLY A 86 0.00 3.81 14.86
C GLY A 86 0.74 4.80 15.79
N ALA A 87 0.92 4.42 17.06
CA ALA A 87 1.49 5.31 18.09
C ALA A 87 2.87 5.89 17.76
N GLY A 88 3.73 5.10 17.12
CA GLY A 88 5.04 5.56 16.65
C GLY A 88 4.92 6.61 15.54
N ALA A 89 3.98 6.42 14.61
CA ALA A 89 3.69 7.38 13.54
C ALA A 89 3.11 8.67 14.12
N MET A 90 2.12 8.60 15.02
CA MET A 90 1.53 9.79 15.65
C MET A 90 2.58 10.68 16.31
N LYS A 91 3.52 10.09 17.08
CA LYS A 91 4.61 10.83 17.72
C LYS A 91 5.48 11.55 16.70
N LEU A 92 5.88 10.82 15.66
CA LEU A 92 6.83 11.29 14.65
C LEU A 92 6.20 12.35 13.74
N LEU A 93 4.97 12.13 13.28
CA LEU A 93 4.23 13.07 12.43
C LEU A 93 3.86 14.35 13.17
N SER A 94 3.46 14.26 14.45
CA SER A 94 3.28 15.45 15.28
C SER A 94 4.57 16.25 15.39
N GLY A 95 5.71 15.59 15.59
CA GLY A 95 7.02 16.24 15.63
C GLY A 95 7.36 16.96 14.32
N TYR A 96 7.09 16.36 13.16
CA TYR A 96 7.34 17.00 11.86
C TYR A 96 6.49 18.23 11.64
N ALA A 97 5.24 18.17 12.08
CA ALA A 97 4.35 19.31 12.05
C ALA A 97 4.95 20.51 12.84
N ASP A 98 5.74 20.23 13.88
CA ASP A 98 6.41 21.21 14.73
C ASP A 98 7.88 21.49 14.30
N GLY A 99 8.31 20.97 13.14
CA GLY A 99 9.62 21.22 12.55
C GLY A 99 10.74 20.27 12.98
N ALA A 100 10.42 19.11 13.56
CA ALA A 100 11.42 18.10 13.90
C ALA A 100 12.09 17.50 12.64
N GLU A 101 13.39 17.18 12.77
CA GLU A 101 14.21 16.67 11.66
C GLU A 101 14.04 15.16 11.48
N TRP A 102 13.49 14.74 10.34
CA TRP A 102 13.18 13.32 10.10
C TRP A 102 14.43 12.42 10.13
N ARG A 103 15.59 12.93 9.71
CA ARG A 103 16.87 12.19 9.73
C ARG A 103 17.33 11.83 11.14
N THR A 104 16.81 12.52 12.15
CA THR A 104 17.09 12.24 13.56
C THR A 104 15.94 11.45 14.18
N GLU A 105 14.70 11.89 13.99
CA GLU A 105 13.53 11.29 14.65
C GLU A 105 13.18 9.89 14.12
N ALA A 106 13.23 9.67 12.80
CA ALA A 106 12.85 8.38 12.23
C ALA A 106 13.79 7.24 12.64
N PRO A 107 15.13 7.41 12.65
CA PRO A 107 16.05 6.39 13.18
C PRO A 107 15.99 6.24 14.71
N ALA A 108 15.69 7.32 15.45
CA ALA A 108 15.60 7.28 16.90
C ALA A 108 14.38 6.48 17.39
N LEU A 109 13.30 6.46 16.60
CA LEU A 109 12.11 5.66 16.91
C LEU A 109 12.47 4.17 17.03
N PHE A 110 12.08 3.53 18.13
CA PHE A 110 12.36 2.11 18.41
C PHE A 110 13.85 1.69 18.36
N ALA A 111 14.78 2.64 18.57
CA ALA A 111 16.23 2.38 18.59
C ALA A 111 16.77 1.75 17.29
N GLY A 112 16.38 2.29 16.14
CA GLY A 112 16.80 1.81 14.81
C GLY A 112 15.80 2.07 13.69
N GLY A 113 14.66 2.70 14.00
CA GLY A 113 13.55 2.94 13.11
C GLY A 113 12.46 1.88 13.18
N SER A 114 11.28 2.25 12.69
CA SER A 114 10.16 1.32 12.52
C SER A 114 10.42 0.35 11.37
N TYR A 115 10.26 -0.95 11.61
CA TYR A 115 10.16 -2.00 10.58
C TYR A 115 8.72 -2.20 10.07
N GLY A 116 7.80 -1.33 10.50
CA GLY A 116 6.38 -1.47 10.23
C GLY A 116 6.01 -1.43 8.75
N ASN A 117 4.80 -1.89 8.45
CA ASN A 117 4.25 -1.91 7.09
C ASN A 117 3.79 -0.53 6.59
N GLY A 118 3.77 0.52 7.43
CA GLY A 118 3.26 1.84 7.07
C GLY A 118 4.04 2.53 5.94
N GLY A 119 5.31 2.18 5.72
CA GLY A 119 6.06 2.60 4.53
C GLY A 119 5.51 1.97 3.24
N ALA A 120 5.11 0.69 3.32
CA ALA A 120 4.60 -0.10 2.21
C ALA A 120 3.15 0.24 1.85
N MET A 121 2.31 0.55 2.85
CA MET A 121 0.88 0.83 2.67
C MET A 121 0.59 1.96 1.68
N ARG A 122 1.53 2.90 1.56
CA ARG A 122 1.44 4.11 0.71
C ARG A 122 2.34 4.08 -0.53
N ALA A 123 2.99 2.95 -0.82
CA ALA A 123 4.05 2.88 -1.84
C ALA A 123 3.55 2.54 -3.24
N ALA A 124 2.35 1.97 -3.40
CA ALA A 124 1.83 1.58 -4.72
C ALA A 124 1.71 2.77 -5.70
N PRO A 125 1.24 3.98 -5.28
CA PRO A 125 1.20 5.14 -6.16
C PRO A 125 2.58 5.59 -6.68
N ILE A 126 3.66 5.33 -5.94
CA ILE A 126 5.04 5.60 -6.40
C ILE A 126 5.37 4.73 -7.61
N GLY A 127 5.09 3.43 -7.52
CA GLY A 127 5.30 2.51 -8.64
C GLY A 127 4.40 2.81 -9.85
N ALA A 128 3.17 3.26 -9.60
CA ALA A 128 2.27 3.70 -10.65
C ALA A 128 2.80 4.94 -11.40
N TYR A 129 3.40 5.88 -10.66
CA TYR A 129 4.00 7.08 -11.25
C TYR A 129 5.23 6.73 -12.10
N PHE A 130 6.16 5.95 -11.56
CA PHE A 130 7.36 5.46 -12.26
C PHE A 130 7.11 4.17 -13.05
N TRP A 131 5.98 4.13 -13.73
CA TRP A 131 5.55 2.97 -14.49
C TRP A 131 6.62 2.48 -15.44
N GLY A 132 6.89 1.18 -15.38
CA GLY A 132 7.85 0.51 -16.23
C GLY A 132 9.32 0.80 -15.92
N ASP A 133 9.58 1.51 -14.82
CA ASP A 133 10.90 1.66 -14.22
C ASP A 133 10.86 1.21 -12.75
N PRO A 134 10.80 -0.11 -12.48
CA PRO A 134 10.78 -0.64 -11.12
C PRO A 134 12.03 -0.33 -10.29
N GLU A 135 13.18 -0.06 -10.94
CA GLU A 135 14.39 0.36 -10.25
C GLU A 135 14.21 1.77 -9.67
N ARG A 136 13.74 2.72 -10.50
CA ARG A 136 13.40 4.07 -10.03
C ARG A 136 12.28 4.04 -9.01
N ALA A 137 11.23 3.25 -9.23
CA ALA A 137 10.12 3.11 -8.29
C ALA A 137 10.59 2.64 -6.91
N ALA A 138 11.45 1.62 -6.85
CA ALA A 138 12.02 1.12 -5.60
C ALA A 138 12.89 2.18 -4.90
N ALA A 139 13.75 2.88 -5.65
CA ALA A 139 14.60 3.93 -5.09
C ALA A 139 13.77 5.09 -4.49
N GLU A 140 12.71 5.52 -5.16
CA GLU A 140 11.81 6.57 -4.66
C GLU A 140 10.97 6.10 -3.47
N ALA A 141 10.56 4.83 -3.45
CA ALA A 141 9.88 4.25 -2.31
C ALA A 141 10.80 4.09 -1.09
N GLU A 142 12.09 3.80 -1.28
CA GLU A 142 13.08 3.79 -0.20
C GLU A 142 13.20 5.19 0.44
N LYS A 143 13.31 6.25 -0.39
CA LYS A 143 13.33 7.64 0.08
C LYS A 143 12.07 7.98 0.87
N SER A 144 10.89 7.62 0.35
CA SER A 144 9.59 7.84 1.00
C SER A 144 9.45 7.09 2.33
N ALA A 145 9.89 5.83 2.38
CA ALA A 145 9.83 5.03 3.59
C ALA A 145 10.78 5.57 4.65
N ALA A 146 11.99 5.99 4.29
CA ALA A 146 13.01 6.48 5.22
C ALA A 146 12.54 7.65 6.11
N VAL A 147 11.57 8.44 5.63
CA VAL A 147 10.96 9.55 6.37
C VAL A 147 10.23 9.09 7.63
N THR A 148 9.75 7.85 7.72
CA THR A 148 8.99 7.36 8.90
C THR A 148 9.44 5.97 9.38
N HIS A 149 10.08 5.21 8.50
CA HIS A 149 10.48 3.81 8.66
C HIS A 149 11.96 3.69 8.29
N ALA A 150 12.83 4.16 9.18
CA ALA A 150 14.28 4.15 8.94
C ALA A 150 14.89 2.74 8.96
N HIS A 151 14.19 1.74 9.53
CA HIS A 151 14.67 0.36 9.59
C HIS A 151 14.72 -0.27 8.19
N PRO A 152 15.76 -1.08 7.87
CA PRO A 152 15.90 -1.70 6.55
C PRO A 152 14.66 -2.50 6.08
N GLU A 153 14.03 -3.27 6.98
CA GLU A 153 12.82 -4.04 6.64
C GLU A 153 11.62 -3.15 6.27
N GLY A 154 11.43 -2.02 6.97
CA GLY A 154 10.33 -1.09 6.66
C GLY A 154 10.50 -0.47 5.26
N LYS A 155 11.75 -0.17 4.88
CA LYS A 155 12.08 0.29 3.53
C LYS A 155 11.93 -0.81 2.48
N ALA A 156 12.42 -2.02 2.79
CA ALA A 156 12.32 -3.17 1.88
C ALA A 156 10.87 -3.47 1.49
N GLY A 157 9.92 -3.36 2.43
CA GLY A 157 8.49 -3.48 2.14
C GLY A 157 7.99 -2.44 1.14
N ALA A 158 8.34 -1.16 1.33
CA ALA A 158 7.96 -0.09 0.42
C ALA A 158 8.56 -0.27 -0.98
N MET A 159 9.84 -0.62 -1.05
CA MET A 159 10.54 -0.93 -2.30
C MET A 159 9.84 -2.06 -3.06
N ALA A 160 9.47 -3.13 -2.37
CA ALA A 160 8.79 -4.28 -2.98
C ALA A 160 7.42 -3.92 -3.55
N VAL A 161 6.61 -3.15 -2.80
CA VAL A 161 5.28 -2.69 -3.25
C VAL A 161 5.37 -1.75 -4.45
N ALA A 162 6.31 -0.79 -4.43
CA ALA A 162 6.49 0.13 -5.55
C ALA A 162 7.04 -0.57 -6.80
N ALA A 163 8.01 -1.48 -6.66
CA ALA A 163 8.50 -2.29 -7.78
C ALA A 163 7.38 -3.16 -8.38
N ALA A 164 6.52 -3.73 -7.53
CA ALA A 164 5.35 -4.50 -7.96
C ALA A 164 4.38 -3.63 -8.76
N ALA A 165 3.98 -2.45 -8.26
CA ALA A 165 3.11 -1.54 -8.98
C ALA A 165 3.71 -1.08 -10.33
N ALA A 166 5.01 -0.83 -10.40
CA ALA A 166 5.69 -0.45 -11.64
C ALA A 166 5.75 -1.59 -12.68
N LEU A 167 5.73 -2.86 -12.24
CA LEU A 167 5.80 -4.05 -13.09
C LEU A 167 4.44 -4.65 -13.46
N ALA A 168 3.45 -4.56 -12.58
CA ALA A 168 2.10 -5.10 -12.71
C ALA A 168 1.53 -5.02 -14.15
N PRO A 169 1.73 -3.93 -14.89
CA PRO A 169 1.08 -3.72 -16.17
C PRO A 169 2.00 -3.79 -17.39
N MET A 170 3.31 -4.00 -17.19
CA MET A 170 4.24 -4.18 -18.30
C MET A 170 4.12 -5.57 -18.95
N LYS A 171 3.53 -6.56 -18.25
CA LYS A 171 3.47 -7.94 -18.75
C LYS A 171 2.21 -8.66 -18.28
N PRO A 172 1.18 -8.79 -19.12
CA PRO A 172 0.13 -9.79 -18.92
C PRO A 172 0.70 -11.20 -18.70
N ALA A 173 1.93 -11.44 -19.15
CA ALA A 173 2.65 -12.71 -19.04
C ALA A 173 3.28 -12.99 -17.66
N LEU A 174 3.66 -11.98 -16.85
CA LEU A 174 4.27 -12.27 -15.55
C LEU A 174 3.19 -12.49 -14.50
N ARG A 175 3.09 -13.73 -14.02
CA ARG A 175 2.15 -14.16 -12.98
C ARG A 175 2.82 -15.16 -12.03
N GLY A 176 2.18 -15.37 -10.88
CA GLY A 176 2.63 -16.29 -9.85
C GLY A 176 4.11 -16.15 -9.54
N LYS A 177 4.83 -17.27 -9.60
CA LYS A 177 6.26 -17.34 -9.28
C LYS A 177 7.12 -16.38 -10.11
N GLU A 178 6.90 -16.27 -11.42
CA GLU A 178 7.74 -15.46 -12.31
C GLU A 178 7.63 -13.97 -11.99
N TYR A 179 6.42 -13.53 -11.62
CA TYR A 179 6.19 -12.17 -11.15
C TYR A 179 6.94 -11.91 -9.84
N LEU A 180 6.79 -12.77 -8.84
CA LEU A 180 7.48 -12.64 -7.55
C LEU A 180 9.01 -12.67 -7.70
N GLU A 181 9.54 -13.57 -8.55
CA GLU A 181 10.97 -13.68 -8.83
C GLU A 181 11.54 -12.38 -9.43
N SER A 182 10.78 -11.73 -10.32
CA SER A 182 11.20 -10.46 -10.93
C SER A 182 11.35 -9.32 -9.93
N LEU A 183 10.67 -9.38 -8.77
CA LEU A 183 10.76 -8.36 -7.72
C LEU A 183 12.07 -8.46 -6.94
N LEU A 184 12.65 -9.66 -6.83
CA LEU A 184 13.80 -9.91 -5.96
C LEU A 184 15.01 -9.05 -6.31
N THR A 185 15.13 -8.55 -7.53
CA THR A 185 16.26 -7.68 -7.88
C THR A 185 16.16 -6.28 -7.26
N TYR A 186 14.95 -5.83 -6.88
CA TYR A 186 14.68 -4.51 -6.33
C TYR A 186 14.51 -4.51 -4.80
N VAL A 187 14.49 -5.69 -4.18
CA VAL A 187 14.30 -5.84 -2.73
C VAL A 187 15.61 -6.26 -2.07
N PRO A 188 16.14 -5.50 -1.10
CA PRO A 188 17.39 -5.85 -0.41
C PRO A 188 17.23 -7.17 0.35
N LYS A 189 18.35 -7.85 0.63
CA LYS A 189 18.35 -9.07 1.45
C LYS A 189 17.83 -8.76 2.86
N GLY A 190 16.89 -9.55 3.34
CA GLY A 190 16.19 -9.35 4.60
C GLY A 190 15.00 -10.30 4.74
N LEU A 191 14.23 -10.14 5.82
CA LEU A 191 13.05 -10.95 6.12
C LEU A 191 11.95 -10.73 5.07
N THR A 192 11.75 -9.50 4.62
CA THR A 192 10.76 -9.18 3.59
C THR A 192 11.07 -9.93 2.29
N ARG A 193 12.33 -9.90 1.83
CA ARG A 193 12.76 -10.65 0.65
C ARG A 193 12.63 -12.15 0.84
N ALA A 194 13.00 -12.68 2.00
CA ALA A 194 12.85 -14.11 2.31
C ALA A 194 11.38 -14.54 2.27
N GLY A 195 10.46 -13.68 2.73
CA GLY A 195 9.02 -13.91 2.61
C GLY A 195 8.55 -13.95 1.15
N ILE A 196 9.06 -13.07 0.28
CA ILE A 196 8.76 -13.10 -1.16
C ILE A 196 9.28 -14.40 -1.80
N GLU A 197 10.48 -14.84 -1.41
CA GLU A 197 11.06 -16.11 -1.85
C GLU A 197 10.25 -17.33 -1.37
N GLU A 198 9.62 -17.25 -0.19
CA GLU A 198 8.70 -18.28 0.29
C GLU A 198 7.34 -18.24 -0.43
N ALA A 199 6.82 -17.04 -0.73
CA ALA A 199 5.59 -16.88 -1.50
C ALA A 199 5.65 -17.56 -2.88
N MET A 200 6.84 -17.62 -3.50
CA MET A 200 7.08 -18.34 -4.76
C MET A 200 6.84 -19.85 -4.67
N ARG A 201 6.72 -20.42 -3.46
CA ARG A 201 6.52 -21.86 -3.19
C ARG A 201 5.10 -22.20 -2.77
N ILE A 202 4.18 -21.24 -2.85
CA ILE A 202 2.79 -21.38 -2.41
C ILE A 202 1.88 -21.19 -3.63
N GLY A 203 1.14 -22.23 -4.01
CA GLY A 203 0.23 -22.23 -5.16
C GLY A 203 -1.01 -21.34 -4.94
N PRO A 204 -1.71 -20.91 -6.01
CA PRO A 204 -2.84 -19.97 -5.94
C PRO A 204 -4.04 -20.48 -5.12
N GLU A 205 -4.19 -21.79 -4.96
CA GLU A 205 -5.23 -22.44 -4.16
C GLU A 205 -4.88 -22.56 -2.67
N GLU A 206 -3.63 -22.29 -2.28
CA GLU A 206 -3.12 -22.51 -0.92
C GLU A 206 -3.29 -21.29 0.01
N HIS A 207 -4.42 -20.59 -0.06
CA HIS A 207 -4.66 -19.34 0.70
C HIS A 207 -4.35 -19.44 2.20
N ALA A 208 -4.82 -20.50 2.88
CA ALA A 208 -4.57 -20.68 4.31
C ALA A 208 -3.07 -20.84 4.64
N ARG A 209 -2.31 -21.49 3.75
CA ARG A 209 -0.86 -21.59 3.88
C ARG A 209 -0.19 -20.24 3.61
N ALA A 210 -0.64 -19.52 2.59
CA ALA A 210 -0.13 -18.18 2.29
C ALA A 210 -0.31 -17.25 3.50
N ALA A 211 -1.52 -17.17 4.05
CA ALA A 211 -1.82 -16.31 5.19
C ALA A 211 -1.01 -16.70 6.45
N SER A 212 -0.86 -18.00 6.73
CA SER A 212 -0.11 -18.46 7.92
C SER A 212 1.40 -18.34 7.80
N VAL A 213 1.97 -18.59 6.62
CA VAL A 213 3.44 -18.60 6.42
C VAL A 213 3.99 -17.21 6.11
N LEU A 214 3.27 -16.42 5.31
CA LEU A 214 3.73 -15.11 4.85
C LEU A 214 3.38 -13.98 5.82
N GLY A 215 2.41 -14.23 6.72
CA GLY A 215 1.81 -13.23 7.59
C GLY A 215 0.78 -12.36 6.87
N THR A 216 -0.17 -11.83 7.63
CA THR A 216 -1.22 -10.92 7.13
C THR A 216 -1.23 -9.59 7.86
N GLY A 217 -0.05 -9.16 8.35
CA GLY A 217 0.16 -7.92 9.08
C GLY A 217 -0.18 -7.99 10.56
N ALA A 218 -0.33 -9.18 11.14
CA ALA A 218 -0.62 -9.33 12.57
C ALA A 218 0.48 -8.76 13.48
N GLN A 219 1.71 -8.60 12.99
CA GLN A 219 2.81 -7.95 13.70
C GLN A 219 3.00 -6.48 13.30
N ILE A 220 2.13 -5.94 12.44
CA ILE A 220 2.23 -4.62 11.82
C ILE A 220 3.60 -4.43 11.14
N ALA A 221 4.23 -5.51 10.67
CA ALA A 221 5.59 -5.51 10.15
C ALA A 221 5.61 -5.68 8.62
N ALA A 222 6.53 -5.01 7.94
CA ALA A 222 6.65 -5.11 6.49
C ALA A 222 6.86 -6.58 6.03
N PHE A 223 7.72 -7.33 6.73
CA PHE A 223 8.00 -8.73 6.42
C PHE A 223 6.86 -9.70 6.73
N ASP A 224 5.88 -9.29 7.54
CA ASP A 224 4.67 -10.07 7.84
C ASP A 224 3.43 -9.58 7.07
N THR A 225 3.57 -8.57 6.21
CA THR A 225 2.45 -7.98 5.47
C THR A 225 2.66 -8.10 3.96
N VAL A 226 3.80 -7.62 3.49
CA VAL A 226 4.09 -7.41 2.07
C VAL A 226 4.16 -8.72 1.28
N PRO A 227 4.81 -9.79 1.77
CA PRO A 227 4.86 -11.05 1.02
C PRO A 227 3.49 -11.64 0.69
N PHE A 228 2.53 -11.60 1.63
CA PHE A 228 1.16 -12.06 1.38
C PHE A 228 0.43 -11.17 0.37
N CYS A 229 0.56 -9.85 0.47
CA CYS A 229 -0.03 -8.93 -0.50
C CYS A 229 0.47 -9.21 -1.92
N LEU A 230 1.78 -9.41 -2.08
CA LEU A 230 2.39 -9.72 -3.36
C LEU A 230 1.97 -11.09 -3.89
N TRP A 231 1.80 -12.09 -3.01
CA TRP A 231 1.23 -13.39 -3.38
C TRP A 231 -0.20 -13.23 -3.94
N VAL A 232 -1.07 -12.44 -3.29
CA VAL A 232 -2.42 -12.17 -3.80
C VAL A 232 -2.37 -11.51 -5.18
N VAL A 233 -1.54 -10.48 -5.35
CA VAL A 233 -1.37 -9.79 -6.65
C VAL A 233 -0.87 -10.76 -7.73
N ALA A 234 0.13 -11.58 -7.41
CA ALA A 234 0.76 -12.50 -8.34
C ALA A 234 -0.23 -13.54 -8.90
N HIS A 235 -1.17 -14.00 -8.07
CA HIS A 235 -2.07 -15.09 -8.39
C HIS A 235 -3.49 -14.65 -8.80
N HIS A 236 -3.94 -13.48 -8.36
CA HIS A 236 -5.33 -13.02 -8.54
C HIS A 236 -5.47 -11.64 -9.18
N GLY A 237 -4.37 -10.93 -9.49
CA GLY A 237 -4.37 -9.52 -9.90
C GLY A 237 -5.12 -9.15 -11.19
N PHE A 238 -5.85 -10.06 -11.82
CA PHE A 238 -6.70 -9.79 -12.98
C PHE A 238 -8.15 -9.44 -12.60
N ASP A 239 -8.52 -9.54 -11.32
CA ASP A 239 -9.86 -9.24 -10.81
C ASP A 239 -9.72 -8.51 -9.48
N TYR A 240 -10.08 -7.22 -9.49
CA TYR A 240 -9.97 -6.34 -8.33
C TYR A 240 -10.80 -6.86 -7.15
N GLU A 241 -12.06 -7.22 -7.39
CA GLU A 241 -12.97 -7.71 -6.34
C GLU A 241 -12.48 -9.04 -5.76
N GLN A 242 -12.06 -9.97 -6.62
CA GLN A 242 -11.50 -11.25 -6.17
C GLN A 242 -10.25 -11.03 -5.31
N CYS A 243 -9.36 -10.09 -5.70
CA CYS A 243 -8.20 -9.73 -4.90
C CYS A 243 -8.62 -9.22 -3.52
N MET A 244 -9.57 -8.29 -3.43
CA MET A 244 -10.02 -7.73 -2.15
C MET A 244 -10.60 -8.80 -1.22
N TRP A 245 -11.45 -9.69 -1.74
CA TRP A 245 -11.99 -10.81 -0.96
C TRP A 245 -10.92 -11.82 -0.53
N THR A 246 -9.95 -12.10 -1.40
CA THR A 246 -8.85 -13.02 -1.07
C THR A 246 -7.96 -12.43 0.02
N THR A 247 -7.63 -11.14 -0.08
CA THR A 247 -6.81 -10.43 0.90
C THR A 247 -7.49 -10.41 2.27
N VAL A 248 -8.74 -9.92 2.34
CA VAL A 248 -9.44 -9.77 3.63
C VAL A 248 -9.74 -11.12 4.31
N ALA A 249 -9.88 -12.19 3.54
CA ALA A 249 -9.99 -13.56 4.08
C ALA A 249 -8.73 -14.00 4.84
N GLY A 250 -7.58 -13.38 4.60
CA GLY A 250 -6.35 -13.58 5.37
C GLY A 250 -6.39 -12.98 6.78
N LEU A 251 -7.41 -12.15 7.09
CA LEU A 251 -7.54 -11.42 8.35
C LEU A 251 -6.30 -10.56 8.65
N GLY A 252 -5.91 -10.42 9.92
CA GLY A 252 -4.77 -9.59 10.30
C GLY A 252 -5.06 -8.10 10.13
N ASP A 253 -4.13 -7.40 9.48
CA ASP A 253 -4.12 -5.96 9.21
C ASP A 253 -4.84 -5.68 7.89
N ARG A 254 -6.19 -5.71 7.95
CA ARG A 254 -7.06 -5.87 6.79
C ARG A 254 -7.12 -4.64 5.90
N ASP A 255 -7.18 -3.46 6.50
CA ASP A 255 -7.05 -2.16 5.82
C ASP A 255 -5.72 -2.08 5.07
N THR A 256 -4.59 -2.28 5.76
CA THR A 256 -3.25 -2.18 5.15
C THR A 256 -3.02 -3.17 4.03
N THR A 257 -3.35 -4.44 4.26
CA THR A 257 -3.18 -5.46 3.22
C THR A 257 -4.07 -5.18 2.01
N CYS A 258 -5.32 -4.76 2.22
CA CYS A 258 -6.22 -4.40 1.11
C CYS A 258 -5.78 -3.11 0.41
N ALA A 259 -5.23 -2.12 1.11
CA ALA A 259 -4.70 -0.88 0.56
C ALA A 259 -3.52 -1.17 -0.39
N ILE A 260 -2.56 -1.99 0.05
CA ILE A 260 -1.40 -2.40 -0.77
C ILE A 260 -1.87 -3.13 -2.04
N VAL A 261 -2.73 -4.15 -1.87
CA VAL A 261 -3.21 -4.95 -3.00
C VAL A 261 -4.05 -4.10 -3.94
N GLY A 262 -4.97 -3.28 -3.43
CA GLY A 262 -5.85 -2.42 -4.20
C GLY A 262 -5.07 -1.40 -5.02
N GLY A 263 -4.04 -0.79 -4.42
CA GLY A 263 -3.19 0.17 -5.09
C GLY A 263 -2.40 -0.41 -6.27
N ILE A 264 -1.98 -1.67 -6.18
CA ILE A 264 -1.29 -2.37 -7.28
C ILE A 264 -2.30 -2.84 -8.34
N VAL A 265 -3.38 -3.50 -7.90
CA VAL A 265 -4.33 -4.19 -8.81
C VAL A 265 -5.17 -3.22 -9.62
N ALA A 266 -5.46 -2.01 -9.12
CA ALA A 266 -6.16 -0.99 -9.89
C ALA A 266 -5.43 -0.56 -11.18
N LEU A 267 -4.13 -0.85 -11.31
CA LEU A 267 -3.37 -0.58 -12.53
C LEU A 267 -3.60 -1.61 -13.64
N ILE A 268 -4.21 -2.76 -13.31
CA ILE A 268 -4.35 -3.91 -14.21
C ILE A 268 -5.74 -4.55 -14.24
N ALA A 269 -6.62 -4.17 -13.31
CA ALA A 269 -8.00 -4.60 -13.26
C ALA A 269 -8.91 -3.42 -12.93
N GLU A 270 -10.14 -3.46 -13.44
CA GLU A 270 -11.13 -2.42 -13.20
C GLU A 270 -11.65 -2.48 -11.75
N ILE A 271 -11.76 -1.32 -11.11
CA ILE A 271 -12.40 -1.19 -9.81
C ILE A 271 -13.92 -1.22 -10.03
N PRO A 272 -14.71 -2.07 -9.34
CA PRO A 272 -16.16 -2.07 -9.49
C PRO A 272 -16.76 -0.70 -9.16
N GLU A 273 -17.61 -0.17 -10.03
CA GLU A 273 -18.23 1.16 -9.87
C GLU A 273 -19.01 1.27 -8.55
N ILE A 274 -19.74 0.22 -8.19
CA ILE A 274 -20.48 0.17 -6.92
C ILE A 274 -19.57 0.19 -5.68
N TRP A 275 -18.28 -0.09 -5.80
CA TRP A 275 -17.32 0.02 -4.69
C TRP A 275 -16.80 1.46 -4.59
N LEU A 276 -16.58 2.13 -5.72
CA LEU A 276 -16.24 3.55 -5.76
C LEU A 276 -17.34 4.39 -5.08
N ASP A 277 -18.61 4.11 -5.39
CA ASP A 277 -19.77 4.80 -4.80
C ASP A 277 -19.93 4.58 -3.29
N ARG A 278 -19.36 3.48 -2.77
CA ARG A 278 -19.42 3.16 -1.34
C ARG A 278 -18.26 3.75 -0.56
N CYS A 279 -17.15 4.06 -1.21
CA CYS A 279 -15.95 4.57 -0.56
C CYS A 279 -16.08 6.06 -0.25
N GLU A 280 -15.48 6.49 0.86
CA GLU A 280 -15.31 7.91 1.14
C GLU A 280 -14.55 8.58 -0.02
N PRO A 281 -15.07 9.67 -0.61
CA PRO A 281 -14.42 10.32 -1.75
C PRO A 281 -13.01 10.82 -1.41
N LEU A 282 -12.09 10.71 -2.38
CA LEU A 282 -10.79 11.37 -2.30
C LEU A 282 -10.95 12.87 -2.60
N PRO A 283 -10.65 13.78 -1.66
CA PRO A 283 -10.78 15.21 -1.91
C PRO A 283 -9.80 15.63 -3.02
N GLY A 284 -10.24 16.46 -3.97
CA GLY A 284 -9.35 17.03 -5.00
C GLY A 284 -8.91 16.07 -6.13
N PHE A 285 -9.21 14.77 -6.05
CA PHE A 285 -8.95 13.82 -7.12
C PHE A 285 -10.25 13.20 -7.64
N ARG A 286 -10.46 13.30 -8.95
CA ARG A 286 -11.51 12.55 -9.64
C ARG A 286 -10.95 11.24 -10.18
N PRO A 287 -11.67 10.11 -10.06
CA PRO A 287 -11.32 8.92 -10.81
C PRO A 287 -11.34 9.26 -12.32
N PRO A 288 -10.40 8.73 -13.13
CA PRO A 288 -10.31 9.06 -14.56
C PRO A 288 -11.60 8.82 -15.37
N ASN A 289 -12.51 7.99 -14.84
CA ASN A 289 -13.75 7.57 -15.50
C ASN A 289 -15.02 8.22 -14.90
N ALA A 290 -14.90 9.18 -13.96
CA ALA A 290 -16.07 9.88 -13.45
C ALA A 290 -16.66 10.80 -14.53
N PRO A 291 -17.99 10.78 -14.79
CA PRO A 291 -18.61 11.73 -15.71
C PRO A 291 -18.35 13.17 -15.23
N PRO A 292 -18.19 14.14 -16.16
CA PRO A 292 -18.04 15.55 -15.79
C PRO A 292 -19.28 16.03 -15.03
N ASP A 293 -19.10 16.97 -14.10
CA ASP A 293 -20.21 17.60 -13.37
C ASP A 293 -21.23 18.18 -14.34
N ALA A 294 -22.51 17.89 -14.08
CA ALA A 294 -23.65 18.52 -14.74
C ALA A 294 -23.91 19.93 -14.18
#